data_AF-I7JU64-F1
#
_entry.id   AF-I7JU64-F1
#
_cell.length_a   1.000
_cell.length_b   1.000
_cell.length_c   1.000
_cell.angle_alpha   90.00
_cell.angle_beta   90.00
_cell.angle_gamma   90.00
#
_symmetry.space_group_name_H-M   'P 1'
#
loop_
_entity.id
_entity.type
_entity.pdbx_description
1 polymer ?
#
loop_
_entity_poly.entity_id
_entity_poly.type
_entity_poly.pdbx_seq_one_letter_code
_entity_poly.pdbx_strand_id
1 'polypeptide(L)'
;MDKKEEEKVIKRINELYHLSQERELTPEELEERKKLRAAFLENFRAGFRQQLEDTVVIDKDGKEVTSEKAKEAQRRKGLRKD
;
A
#
# COMPACT_ATOMS: atom_id res chain seq x y z
N MET A 1 11.24 2.08 6.29
CA MET A 1 10.67 2.43 7.60
C MET A 1 10.73 1.19 8.46
N ASP A 2 11.26 1.30 9.67
CA ASP A 2 11.30 0.14 10.55
C ASP A 2 9.90 -0.23 11.01
N LYS A 3 9.64 -1.52 11.29
CA LYS A 3 8.33 -2.01 11.73
C LYS A 3 7.77 -1.23 12.94
N LYS A 4 8.65 -0.84 13.88
CA LYS A 4 8.28 -0.03 15.04
C LYS A 4 7.86 1.40 14.67
N GLU A 5 8.47 1.98 13.65
CA GLU A 5 8.10 3.31 13.15
C GLU A 5 6.77 3.25 12.40
N GLU A 6 6.56 2.21 11.61
CA GLU A 6 5.29 1.96 10.91
C GLU A 6 4.11 1.85 11.88
N GLU A 7 4.27 1.08 12.95
CA GLU A 7 3.27 0.95 14.00
C GLU A 7 2.94 2.31 14.66
N LYS A 8 3.94 3.16 14.88
CA LYS A 8 3.73 4.51 15.42
C LYS A 8 2.97 5.39 14.43
N VAL A 9 3.33 5.37 13.16
CA VAL A 9 2.66 6.13 12.10
C VAL A 9 1.19 5.71 11.99
N ILE A 10 0.91 4.40 11.98
CA ILE A 10 -0.46 3.89 11.91
C ILE A 10 -1.28 4.31 13.13
N LYS A 11 -0.72 4.17 14.34
CA LYS A 11 -1.39 4.61 15.58
C LYS A 11 -1.74 6.09 15.51
N ARG A 12 -0.80 6.94 15.10
CA ARG A 12 -1.03 8.38 15.00
C ARG A 12 -2.06 8.75 13.94
N ILE A 13 -2.06 8.07 12.80
CA ILE A 13 -3.10 8.25 11.77
C ILE A 13 -4.49 7.90 12.33
N ASN A 14 -4.60 6.83 13.12
CA ASN A 14 -5.85 6.42 13.74
C ASN A 14 -6.31 7.39 14.83
N GLU A 15 -5.40 7.90 15.66
CA GLU A 15 -5.69 8.98 16.63
C GLU A 15 -6.28 10.21 15.94
N LEU A 16 -5.62 10.69 14.87
CA LEU A 16 -6.10 11.84 14.08
C LEU A 16 -7.44 11.54 13.39
N TYR A 17 -7.70 10.28 13.03
CA TYR A 17 -9.00 9.87 12.51
C TYR A 17 -10.10 9.99 13.58
N HIS A 18 -9.87 9.45 14.78
CA HIS A 18 -10.85 9.55 15.88
C HIS A 18 -11.10 11.00 16.28
N LEU A 19 -10.05 11.82 16.41
CA LEU A 19 -10.19 13.26 16.65
C LEU A 19 -11.04 13.93 15.57
N SER A 20 -10.88 13.56 14.30
CA SER A 20 -11.68 14.10 13.19
C SER A 20 -13.16 13.67 13.19
N GLN A 21 -13.53 12.67 13.99
CA GLN A 21 -14.93 12.28 14.19
C GLN A 21 -15.57 13.06 15.36
N GLU A 22 -14.77 13.48 16.34
CA GLU A 22 -15.23 14.24 17.50
C GLU A 22 -15.26 15.75 17.23
N ARG A 23 -14.27 16.27 16.49
CA ARG A 23 -14.14 17.69 16.13
C ARG A 23 -13.45 17.86 14.78
N GLU A 24 -13.50 19.08 14.24
CA GLU A 24 -12.65 19.42 13.12
C GLU A 24 -11.16 19.40 13.53
N LEU A 25 -10.31 18.91 12.61
CA LEU A 25 -8.86 18.95 12.79
C LEU A 25 -8.34 20.35 12.55
N THR A 26 -7.37 20.75 13.35
CA THR A 26 -6.62 21.99 13.14
C THR A 26 -5.82 21.91 11.82
N PRO A 27 -5.42 23.05 11.24
CA PRO A 27 -4.58 23.06 10.04
C PRO A 27 -3.27 22.28 10.21
N GLU A 28 -2.68 22.33 11.41
CA GLU A 28 -1.47 21.61 11.77
C GLU A 28 -1.68 20.09 11.78
N GLU A 29 -2.78 19.63 12.40
CA GLU A 29 -3.16 18.22 12.44
C GLU A 29 -3.51 17.68 11.05
N LEU A 30 -4.11 18.49 10.18
CA LEU A 30 -4.39 18.13 8.79
C LEU A 30 -3.10 17.90 8.00
N GLU A 31 -2.14 18.81 8.13
CA GLU A 31 -0.84 18.68 7.48
C GLU A 31 -0.03 17.51 8.06
N GLU A 32 -0.09 17.29 9.38
CA GLU A 32 0.49 16.10 10.03
C GLU A 32 -0.11 14.82 9.43
N ARG A 33 -1.45 14.72 9.41
CA ARG A 33 -2.18 13.56 8.87
C ARG A 33 -1.81 13.29 7.41
N LYS A 34 -1.68 14.35 6.60
CA LYS A 34 -1.32 14.26 5.19
C LYS A 34 0.10 13.71 5.01
N LYS A 35 1.07 14.23 5.77
CA LYS A 35 2.46 13.75 5.76
C LYS A 35 2.57 12.29 6.18
N LEU A 36 1.91 11.92 7.28
CA LEU A 36 1.91 10.55 7.80
C LEU A 36 1.28 9.57 6.80
N ARG A 37 0.14 9.94 6.18
CA ARG A 37 -0.51 9.12 5.15
C ARG A 37 0.34 8.95 3.91
N ALA A 38 1.05 10.00 3.47
CA ALA A 38 1.95 9.92 2.33
C ALA A 38 3.08 8.92 2.59
N ALA A 39 3.75 9.03 3.74
CA ALA A 39 4.82 8.12 4.14
C ALA A 39 4.34 6.66 4.26
N PHE A 40 3.17 6.45 4.88
CA PHE A 40 2.56 5.12 4.97
C PHE A 40 2.26 4.53 3.58
N LEU A 41 1.63 5.31 2.70
CA LEU A 41 1.26 4.85 1.36
C LEU A 41 2.48 4.52 0.50
N GLU A 42 3.58 5.27 0.65
CA GLU A 42 4.82 4.97 -0.05
C GLU A 42 5.37 3.60 0.34
N ASN A 43 5.51 3.33 1.65
CA ASN A 43 5.98 2.05 2.17
C ASN A 43 5.04 0.90 1.77
N PHE A 44 3.74 1.11 1.94
CA PHE A 44 2.71 0.13 1.58
C PHE A 44 2.75 -0.21 0.09
N ARG A 45 2.85 0.80 -0.79
CA ARG A 45 2.92 0.58 -2.25
C ARG A 45 4.16 -0.20 -2.65
N ALA A 46 5.30 0.00 -1.98
CA ALA A 46 6.51 -0.76 -2.25
C ALA A 46 6.30 -2.26 -1.96
N GLY A 47 5.80 -2.59 -0.77
CA GLY A 47 5.50 -3.98 -0.40
C GLY A 47 4.41 -4.62 -1.27
N PHE A 48 3.33 -3.87 -1.54
CA PHE A 48 2.23 -4.36 -2.36
C PHE A 48 2.64 -4.61 -3.82
N ARG A 49 3.52 -3.79 -4.40
CA ARG A 49 4.08 -4.05 -5.73
C ARG A 49 4.82 -5.38 -5.77
N GLN A 50 5.67 -5.66 -4.79
CA GLN A 50 6.37 -6.94 -4.72
C GLN A 50 5.39 -8.11 -4.70
N GLN A 51 4.36 -8.04 -3.86
CA GLN A 51 3.33 -9.09 -3.78
C GLN A 51 2.57 -9.26 -5.11
N LEU A 52 2.18 -8.16 -5.77
CA LEU A 52 1.50 -8.21 -7.07
C LEU A 52 2.38 -8.83 -8.15
N GLU A 53 3.66 -8.48 -8.17
CA GLU A 53 4.62 -9.05 -9.11
C GLU A 53 4.82 -10.55 -8.89
N ASP A 54 4.51 -11.09 -7.72
CA ASP A 54 4.65 -12.52 -7.44
C ASP A 54 3.29 -13.26 -7.52
N THR A 55 2.18 -12.56 -7.81
CA THR A 55 0.82 -13.11 -7.85
C THR A 55 0.32 -13.32 -9.28
N VAL A 56 -0.37 -14.43 -9.52
CA VAL A 56 -1.11 -14.69 -10.77
C VAL A 56 -2.61 -14.54 -10.51
N VAL A 57 -3.31 -13.78 -11.34
CA VAL A 57 -4.76 -13.56 -11.22
C VAL A 57 -5.48 -14.43 -12.23
N ILE A 58 -6.41 -15.26 -11.75
CA ILE A 58 -7.24 -16.14 -12.56
C ILE A 58 -8.70 -15.75 -12.35
N ASP A 59 -9.47 -15.65 -13.43
CA ASP A 59 -10.91 -15.39 -13.36
C ASP A 59 -11.73 -16.64 -12.98
N LYS A 60 -13.05 -16.50 -12.90
CA LYS A 60 -13.95 -17.58 -12.51
C LYS A 60 -13.99 -18.73 -13.51
N ASP A 61 -13.62 -18.48 -14.76
CA ASP A 61 -13.62 -19.44 -15.86
C ASP A 61 -12.26 -20.16 -15.98
N GLY A 62 -11.32 -19.86 -15.07
CA GLY A 62 -9.99 -20.47 -15.05
C GLY A 62 -8.99 -19.81 -15.99
N LYS A 63 -9.34 -18.68 -16.61
CA LYS A 63 -8.46 -17.95 -17.52
C LYS A 63 -7.58 -16.98 -16.75
N GLU A 64 -6.31 -16.94 -17.13
CA GLU A 64 -5.37 -15.99 -16.55
C GLU A 64 -5.67 -14.56 -17.02
N VAL A 65 -5.92 -13.67 -16.06
CA VAL A 65 -6.23 -12.24 -16.27
C VAL A 65 -5.24 -11.31 -15.57
N THR A 66 -4.05 -11.82 -15.22
CA THR A 66 -2.94 -10.99 -14.75
C THR A 66 -2.62 -9.90 -15.77
N SER A 67 -2.48 -8.66 -15.32
CA SER A 67 -2.13 -7.53 -16.20
C SER A 67 -0.78 -7.74 -16.88
N GLU A 68 -0.62 -7.28 -18.12
CA GLU A 68 0.64 -7.41 -18.88
C GLU A 68 1.84 -6.82 -18.14
N LYS A 69 1.67 -5.67 -17.48
CA LYS A 69 2.74 -5.05 -16.67
C LYS A 69 3.24 -5.97 -15.55
N ALA A 70 2.35 -6.73 -14.92
CA ALA A 70 2.73 -7.69 -13.89
C ALA A 70 3.40 -8.93 -14.50
N LYS A 71 2.93 -9.41 -15.66
CA LYS A 71 3.59 -10.49 -16.40
C LYS A 71 5.02 -10.13 -16.84
N GLU A 72 5.23 -8.91 -17.32
CA GLU A 72 6.57 -8.39 -17.67
C GLU A 72 7.50 -8.35 -16.45
N ALA A 73 7.00 -7.92 -15.30
CA ALA A 73 7.76 -7.94 -14.06
C ALA A 73 8.12 -9.38 -13.62
N GLN A 74 7.20 -10.33 -13.80
CA GLN A 74 7.42 -11.75 -13.54
C GLN A 74 8.49 -12.36 -14.45
N ARG A 75 8.45 -12.03 -15.76
CA ARG A 75 9.48 -12.44 -16.73
C ARG A 75 10.85 -11.90 -16.36
N ARG A 76 10.95 -10.61 -16.01
CA ARG A 76 12.19 -10.00 -15.51
C ARG A 76 12.76 -10.70 -14.27
N LYS A 77 11.89 -11.24 -13.40
CA LYS A 77 12.26 -12.00 -12.21
C LYS A 77 12.53 -13.49 -12.49
N GLY A 78 12.32 -13.98 -13.72
CA GLY A 78 12.46 -15.39 -14.08
C GLY A 78 11.35 -16.30 -13.53
N LEU A 79 10.24 -15.72 -13.04
CA LEU A 79 9.08 -16.45 -12.52
C LEU A 79 8.19 -17.02 -13.62
N ARG A 80 8.37 -16.55 -14.86
CA ARG A 80 7.66 -16.99 -16.06
C ARG A 80 8.63 -17.56 -17.09
N LYS A 81 8.18 -18.59 -17.81
CA LYS A 81 8.95 -19.30 -18.84
C LYS A 81 8.25 -19.32 -20.20
N ASP A 82 7.04 -18.78 -20.26
CA ASP A 82 6.29 -18.51 -21.48
C ASP A 82 6.83 -17.27 -22.23
#